data_AF-A0A960K343-F1
#
_entry.id   AF-A0A960K343-F1
#
_cell.length_a   1.000
_cell.length_b   1.000
_cell.length_c   1.000
_cell.angle_alpha   90.00
_cell.angle_beta   90.00
_cell.angle_gamma   90.00
#
_symmetry.space_group_name_H-M   'P 1'
#
loop_
_entity.id
_entity.type
_entity.pdbx_description
1 polymer ?
#
loop_
_entity_poly.entity_id
_entity_poly.type
_entity_poly.pdbx_seq_one_letter_code
_entity_poly.pdbx_strand_id
1 'polypeptide(L)'
;MRYLAAATALAASLLFFAAPPAAALRHDVILGAGGEVYKLHLGYRSEIFPASSGSDTFLLALEVLHQDGSSDLMVVPDTDIGDDLESTAALIYEERSRTLFLVWDSRVNYIHSVLKLASFDGAQWSDAITVRGGWLTPRGTPQIAVTRDKYEVEIDAEPQVIHRTVLHLAWWEGSDDGEEVLYTPIILENGVYVGNHEVFSMASLEPAGAPGAPALLSEDLARAVSLRSGRDAETVMLGFVDSLTAQVRTVEIRPTPGPLSSVADGLRAQIIELGSLAAPGDDLQILATQIRREVELLSNRAHLNPGVRSYLAQQVYRLVAGTDPASLDPSALADAASNLVVELGNQLLGDRLVNVAGSLRAQIIELGDRTGGQEPPHIFALRVLSSRPAPITPAAPTSLFLSSDGREVLVAWQGEERLGYVESAGDGWSDEASLGLGPDGLDLGAALHILQQRAESR
;
A
#
# COMPACT_ATOMS: atom_id res chain seq x y z
N MET A 1 -64.61 4.74 -39.94
CA MET A 1 -63.97 5.49 -38.84
C MET A 1 -63.40 4.44 -37.89
N ARG A 2 -62.09 4.14 -37.95
CA ARG A 2 -61.01 4.70 -37.08
C ARG A 2 -61.31 4.37 -35.60
N TYR A 3 -60.54 3.58 -34.83
CA TYR A 3 -59.07 3.54 -34.69
C TYR A 3 -58.54 2.16 -34.24
N LEU A 4 -57.39 1.77 -34.82
CA LEU A 4 -56.36 0.87 -34.27
C LEU A 4 -55.47 1.67 -33.29
N ALA A 5 -55.02 1.04 -32.20
CA ALA A 5 -53.71 1.26 -31.53
C ALA A 5 -53.58 0.19 -30.42
N ALA A 6 -52.80 -0.88 -30.54
CA ALA A 6 -51.34 -0.97 -30.53
C ALA A 6 -50.72 -0.34 -29.25
N ALA A 7 -50.69 -1.10 -28.16
CA ALA A 7 -49.88 -0.81 -26.98
C ALA A 7 -48.67 -1.76 -27.01
N THR A 8 -47.58 -1.27 -27.58
CA THR A 8 -46.30 -1.97 -27.67
C THR A 8 -45.53 -1.75 -26.36
N ALA A 9 -45.09 -2.84 -25.74
CA ALA A 9 -44.24 -2.83 -24.56
C ALA A 9 -42.86 -2.23 -24.89
N LEU A 10 -42.43 -1.24 -24.11
CA LEU A 10 -41.07 -0.72 -24.13
C LEU A 10 -40.38 -1.14 -22.82
N ALA A 11 -39.90 -2.39 -22.77
CA ALA A 11 -38.94 -2.83 -21.77
C ALA A 11 -37.55 -2.40 -22.25
N ALA A 12 -37.14 -1.20 -21.86
CA ALA A 12 -35.78 -0.73 -22.07
C ALA A 12 -34.87 -1.44 -21.06
N SER A 13 -34.26 -2.56 -21.50
CA SER A 13 -33.14 -3.19 -20.82
C SER A 13 -31.96 -2.23 -20.81
N LEU A 14 -31.77 -1.52 -19.68
CA LEU A 14 -30.52 -0.86 -19.33
C LEU A 14 -29.46 -1.94 -19.06
N LEU A 15 -28.89 -2.49 -20.13
CA LEU A 15 -27.59 -3.15 -20.08
C LEU A 15 -26.55 -2.02 -20.05
N PHE A 16 -26.21 -1.58 -18.83
CA PHE A 16 -24.94 -0.90 -18.61
C PHE A 16 -23.84 -1.90 -18.97
N PHE A 17 -23.32 -1.81 -20.20
CA PHE A 17 -22.03 -2.39 -20.53
C PHE A 17 -20.99 -1.58 -19.77
N ALA A 18 -20.67 -2.01 -18.55
CA ALA A 18 -19.42 -1.63 -17.93
C ALA A 18 -18.31 -2.09 -18.88
N ALA A 19 -17.54 -1.14 -19.41
CA ALA A 19 -16.31 -1.49 -20.12
C ALA A 19 -15.48 -2.40 -19.21
N PRO A 20 -14.86 -3.48 -19.74
CA PRO A 20 -13.97 -4.28 -18.94
C PRO A 20 -12.91 -3.33 -18.33
N PRO A 21 -12.68 -3.38 -17.01
CA PRO A 21 -11.72 -2.50 -16.36
C PRO A 21 -10.37 -2.66 -17.06
N ALA A 22 -9.62 -1.56 -17.11
CA ALA A 22 -8.29 -1.52 -17.68
C ALA A 22 -7.50 -2.78 -17.31
N ALA A 23 -6.90 -3.43 -18.31
CA ALA A 23 -6.10 -4.63 -18.11
C ALA A 23 -4.82 -4.27 -17.36
N ALA A 24 -4.93 -4.04 -16.05
CA ALA A 24 -3.82 -4.20 -15.13
C ALA A 24 -3.26 -5.61 -15.37
N LEU A 25 -1.94 -5.77 -15.30
CA LEU A 25 -1.29 -7.07 -15.25
C LEU A 25 -2.00 -7.90 -14.16
N ARG A 26 -2.91 -8.79 -14.57
CA ARG A 26 -3.59 -9.70 -13.66
C ARG A 26 -2.52 -10.66 -13.17
N HIS A 27 -2.22 -10.60 -11.89
CA HIS A 27 -1.40 -11.59 -11.21
C HIS A 27 -2.31 -12.74 -10.77
N ASP A 28 -3.02 -13.34 -11.72
CA ASP A 28 -3.83 -14.53 -11.51
C ASP A 28 -2.97 -15.81 -11.52
N VAL A 29 -1.70 -15.69 -11.91
CA VAL A 29 -0.70 -16.76 -11.87
C VAL A 29 0.57 -16.26 -11.18
N ILE A 30 1.11 -17.04 -10.23
CA ILE A 30 2.38 -16.76 -9.59
C ILE A 30 3.20 -18.04 -9.38
N LEU A 31 4.52 -17.92 -9.41
CA LEU A 31 5.45 -19.02 -9.17
C LEU A 31 5.86 -19.04 -7.69
N GLY A 32 5.73 -20.20 -7.05
CA GLY A 32 6.24 -20.47 -5.71
C GLY A 32 7.75 -20.72 -5.68
N ALA A 33 8.34 -20.64 -4.49
CA ALA A 33 9.78 -20.88 -4.30
C ALA A 33 10.18 -22.34 -4.55
N GLY A 34 9.26 -23.29 -4.42
CA GLY A 34 9.47 -24.70 -4.72
C GLY A 34 9.16 -25.05 -6.18
N GLY A 35 8.91 -24.06 -7.05
CA GLY A 35 8.57 -24.28 -8.46
C GLY A 35 7.12 -24.68 -8.71
N GLU A 36 6.27 -24.60 -7.69
CA GLU A 36 4.83 -24.73 -7.82
C GLU A 36 4.26 -23.53 -8.57
N VAL A 37 3.24 -23.73 -9.40
CA VAL A 37 2.51 -22.63 -10.03
C VAL A 37 1.15 -22.50 -9.38
N TYR A 38 0.89 -21.34 -8.79
CA TYR A 38 -0.37 -20.99 -8.19
C TYR A 38 -1.21 -20.24 -9.21
N LYS A 39 -2.43 -20.70 -9.47
CA LYS A 39 -3.35 -20.09 -10.42
C LYS A 39 -4.73 -19.87 -9.80
N LEU A 40 -5.28 -18.67 -9.97
CA LEU A 40 -6.62 -18.34 -9.54
C LEU A 40 -7.64 -18.67 -10.63
N HIS A 41 -8.76 -19.23 -10.21
CA HIS A 41 -9.93 -19.47 -11.03
C HIS A 41 -11.11 -18.70 -10.43
N LEU A 42 -11.88 -18.04 -11.31
CA LEU A 42 -13.07 -17.29 -10.95
C LEU A 42 -14.22 -17.76 -11.85
N GLY A 43 -15.32 -18.19 -11.26
CA GLY A 43 -16.43 -18.77 -12.02
C GLY A 43 -17.42 -19.52 -11.17
N TYR A 44 -18.36 -20.19 -11.82
CA TYR A 44 -19.34 -21.02 -11.13
C TYR A 44 -18.71 -22.33 -10.64
N ARG A 45 -19.20 -22.83 -9.50
CA ARG A 45 -18.71 -24.06 -8.88
C ARG A 45 -18.79 -25.25 -9.83
N SER A 46 -19.84 -25.36 -10.63
CA SER A 46 -20.02 -26.45 -11.60
C SER A 46 -19.00 -26.41 -12.75
N GLU A 47 -18.47 -25.22 -13.06
CA GLU A 47 -17.46 -25.02 -14.10
C GLU A 47 -16.06 -25.37 -13.56
N ILE A 48 -15.76 -24.94 -12.33
CA ILE A 48 -14.44 -25.13 -11.69
C ILE A 48 -14.31 -26.54 -11.08
N PHE A 49 -15.37 -27.05 -10.46
CA PHE A 49 -15.45 -28.35 -9.80
C PHE A 49 -16.58 -29.23 -10.39
N PRO A 50 -16.43 -29.72 -11.64
CA PRO A 50 -17.51 -30.41 -12.36
C PRO A 50 -17.97 -31.71 -11.71
N ALA A 51 -17.14 -32.31 -10.85
CA ALA A 51 -17.48 -33.53 -10.11
C ALA A 51 -18.12 -33.25 -8.74
N SER A 52 -18.27 -31.99 -8.33
CA SER A 52 -18.83 -31.65 -7.01
C SER A 52 -20.36 -31.65 -7.04
N SER A 53 -20.98 -32.20 -6.00
CA SER A 53 -22.42 -32.07 -5.76
C SER A 53 -22.67 -30.88 -4.84
N GLY A 54 -23.47 -29.89 -5.26
CA GLY A 54 -23.76 -28.71 -4.45
C GLY A 54 -24.59 -27.67 -5.20
N SER A 55 -24.94 -26.58 -4.52
CA SER A 55 -25.44 -25.37 -5.18
C SER A 55 -24.37 -24.79 -6.10
N ASP A 56 -24.78 -24.33 -7.27
CA ASP A 56 -23.87 -23.74 -8.24
C ASP A 56 -23.60 -22.27 -7.91
N THR A 57 -22.72 -22.04 -6.95
CA THR A 57 -22.34 -20.70 -6.47
C THR A 57 -21.16 -20.16 -7.27
N PHE A 58 -21.09 -18.84 -7.41
CA PHE A 58 -19.93 -18.18 -7.99
C PHE A 58 -18.84 -18.09 -6.92
N LEU A 59 -17.60 -18.50 -7.22
CA LEU A 59 -16.53 -18.60 -6.21
C LEU A 59 -15.15 -18.28 -6.79
N LEU A 60 -14.18 -18.12 -5.88
CA LEU A 60 -12.76 -18.14 -6.20
C LEU A 60 -12.17 -19.49 -5.79
N ALA A 61 -11.31 -20.05 -6.65
CA ALA A 61 -10.53 -21.23 -6.34
C ALA A 61 -9.04 -21.00 -6.65
N LEU A 62 -8.19 -21.66 -5.88
CA LEU A 62 -6.75 -21.72 -6.10
C LEU A 62 -6.38 -23.10 -6.64
N GLU A 63 -5.75 -23.13 -7.80
CA GLU A 63 -5.06 -24.29 -8.34
C GLU A 63 -3.58 -24.21 -7.98
N VAL A 64 -3.03 -25.28 -7.42
CA VAL A 64 -1.60 -25.45 -7.13
C VAL A 64 -1.08 -26.54 -8.06
N LEU A 65 -0.33 -26.14 -9.08
CA LEU A 65 0.34 -27.05 -10.01
C LEU A 65 1.72 -27.39 -9.46
N HIS A 66 1.94 -28.66 -9.13
CA HIS A 66 3.19 -29.17 -8.59
C HIS A 66 4.19 -29.51 -9.69
N GLN A 67 5.48 -29.63 -9.33
CA GLN A 67 6.54 -29.96 -10.28
C GLN A 67 6.38 -31.33 -10.97
N ASP A 68 5.69 -32.26 -10.32
CA ASP A 68 5.40 -33.60 -10.87
C ASP A 68 4.22 -33.60 -11.86
N GLY A 69 3.62 -32.43 -12.08
CA GLY A 69 2.45 -32.24 -12.95
C GLY A 69 1.12 -32.57 -12.28
N SER A 70 1.11 -32.97 -11.00
CA SER A 70 -0.12 -33.05 -10.23
C SER A 70 -0.67 -31.65 -9.90
N SER A 71 -1.98 -31.56 -9.68
CA SER A 71 -2.64 -30.28 -9.38
C SER A 71 -3.62 -30.46 -8.23
N ASP A 72 -3.53 -29.60 -7.22
CA ASP A 72 -4.55 -29.49 -6.18
C ASP A 72 -5.43 -28.28 -6.45
N LEU A 73 -6.75 -28.46 -6.38
CA LEU A 73 -7.71 -27.38 -6.57
C LEU A 73 -8.53 -27.21 -5.29
N MET A 74 -8.51 -26.00 -4.74
CA MET A 74 -9.13 -25.69 -3.45
C MET A 74 -9.95 -24.41 -3.52
N VAL A 75 -11.06 -24.40 -2.79
CA VAL A 75 -11.92 -23.22 -2.67
C VAL A 75 -11.24 -22.19 -1.76
N VAL A 76 -11.30 -20.91 -2.14
CA VAL A 76 -10.82 -19.80 -1.31
C VAL A 76 -11.81 -19.56 -0.16
N PRO A 77 -11.36 -19.32 1.09
CA PRO A 77 -12.24 -19.13 2.23
C PRO A 77 -13.31 -18.07 2.01
N ASP A 78 -14.51 -18.33 2.52
CA ASP A 78 -15.66 -17.42 2.46
C ASP A 78 -16.12 -17.02 1.06
N THR A 79 -15.84 -17.83 0.03
CA THR A 79 -16.27 -17.58 -1.36
C THR A 79 -17.32 -18.55 -1.88
N ASP A 80 -17.60 -19.65 -1.18
CA ASP A 80 -18.67 -20.59 -1.54
C ASP A 80 -19.94 -20.39 -0.70
N ILE A 81 -20.13 -19.18 -0.17
CA ILE A 81 -21.24 -18.82 0.71
C ILE A 81 -22.25 -17.93 -0.02
N GLY A 82 -23.49 -18.41 -0.14
CA GLY A 82 -24.61 -17.60 -0.61
C GLY A 82 -24.53 -17.19 -2.09
N ASP A 83 -25.02 -15.98 -2.37
CA ASP A 83 -25.08 -15.38 -3.71
C ASP A 83 -24.02 -14.29 -3.91
N ASP A 84 -22.93 -14.35 -3.12
CA ASP A 84 -21.87 -13.36 -3.17
C ASP A 84 -21.12 -13.46 -4.51
N LEU A 85 -20.76 -12.31 -5.08
CA LEU A 85 -20.03 -12.25 -6.35
C LEU A 85 -18.60 -11.79 -6.12
N GLU A 86 -17.69 -12.71 -6.33
CA GLU A 86 -16.27 -12.48 -6.20
C GLU A 86 -15.70 -11.74 -7.42
N SER A 87 -14.79 -10.79 -7.19
CA SER A 87 -14.15 -10.01 -8.26
C SER A 87 -12.79 -9.46 -7.83
N THR A 88 -12.06 -8.90 -8.80
CA THR A 88 -10.79 -8.17 -8.57
C THR A 88 -9.84 -8.85 -7.58
N ALA A 89 -9.22 -9.95 -8.00
CA ALA A 89 -8.25 -10.66 -7.18
C ALA A 89 -6.80 -10.27 -7.52
N ALA A 90 -5.96 -10.25 -6.50
CA ALA A 90 -4.51 -10.15 -6.65
C ALA A 90 -3.82 -11.14 -5.72
N LEU A 91 -2.71 -11.70 -6.22
CA LEU A 91 -1.96 -12.77 -5.58
C LEU A 91 -0.50 -12.36 -5.44
N ILE A 92 0.10 -12.64 -4.29
CA ILE A 92 1.55 -12.52 -4.10
C ILE A 92 2.08 -13.72 -3.31
N TYR A 93 3.25 -14.23 -3.70
CA TYR A 93 3.94 -15.28 -2.98
C TYR A 93 5.10 -14.67 -2.20
N GLU A 94 5.09 -14.88 -0.89
CA GLU A 94 6.10 -14.37 0.02
C GLU A 94 7.12 -15.48 0.33
N GLU A 95 8.25 -15.44 -0.37
CA GLU A 95 9.25 -16.52 -0.35
C GLU A 95 9.79 -16.90 1.04
N ARG A 96 9.88 -15.95 1.97
CA ARG A 96 10.53 -16.16 3.28
C ARG A 96 9.64 -16.94 4.24
N SER A 97 8.36 -16.57 4.33
CA SER A 97 7.34 -17.31 5.06
C SER A 97 6.80 -18.50 4.27
N ARG A 98 7.07 -18.54 2.95
CA ARG A 98 6.50 -19.51 2.00
C ARG A 98 4.97 -19.44 1.97
N THR A 99 4.46 -18.23 2.16
CA THR A 99 3.02 -17.98 2.26
C THR A 99 2.54 -17.26 1.02
N LEU A 100 1.44 -17.75 0.47
CA LEU A 100 0.70 -17.08 -0.58
C LEU A 100 -0.33 -16.14 0.06
N PHE A 101 -0.38 -14.89 -0.36
CA PHE A 101 -1.40 -13.94 0.08
C PHE A 101 -2.34 -13.62 -1.09
N LEU A 102 -3.63 -13.73 -0.82
CA LEU A 102 -4.70 -13.44 -1.76
C LEU A 102 -5.56 -12.32 -1.20
N VAL A 103 -5.69 -11.24 -1.97
CA VAL A 103 -6.66 -10.17 -1.72
C VAL A 103 -7.72 -10.21 -2.82
N TRP A 104 -8.98 -10.00 -2.47
CA TRP A 104 -10.08 -9.99 -3.45
C TRP A 104 -11.23 -9.14 -2.97
N ASP A 105 -12.08 -8.71 -3.89
CA ASP A 105 -13.33 -8.01 -3.55
C ASP A 105 -14.50 -8.99 -3.63
N SER A 106 -15.22 -9.13 -2.53
CA SER A 106 -16.42 -9.93 -2.42
C SER A 106 -17.63 -9.00 -2.40
N ARG A 107 -18.52 -9.10 -3.38
CA ARG A 107 -19.80 -8.41 -3.35
C ARG A 107 -20.77 -9.21 -2.51
N VAL A 108 -20.72 -8.94 -1.21
CA VAL A 108 -21.67 -9.48 -0.25
C VAL A 108 -23.02 -8.85 -0.55
N ASN A 109 -23.95 -9.62 -1.12
CA ASN A 109 -25.20 -9.12 -1.72
C ASN A 109 -25.05 -8.02 -2.80
N TYR A 110 -26.18 -7.54 -3.34
CA TYR A 110 -26.20 -6.59 -4.47
C TYR A 110 -25.68 -5.17 -4.15
N ILE A 111 -25.46 -4.83 -2.88
CA ILE A 111 -25.22 -3.45 -2.44
C ILE A 111 -23.98 -3.27 -1.56
N HIS A 112 -23.40 -4.34 -1.02
CA HIS A 112 -22.18 -4.26 -0.22
C HIS A 112 -21.01 -4.93 -0.92
N SER A 113 -19.85 -4.27 -0.86
CA SER A 113 -18.60 -4.79 -1.42
C SER A 113 -17.56 -4.77 -0.31
N VAL A 114 -16.86 -5.89 -0.13
CA VAL A 114 -15.93 -6.13 0.95
C VAL A 114 -14.60 -6.61 0.38
N LEU A 115 -13.55 -5.83 0.60
CA LEU A 115 -12.18 -6.24 0.31
C LEU A 115 -11.72 -7.20 1.40
N LYS A 116 -11.37 -8.43 1.01
CA LYS A 116 -10.93 -9.50 1.91
C LYS A 116 -9.48 -9.88 1.63
N LEU A 117 -8.78 -10.38 2.64
CA LEU A 117 -7.44 -10.94 2.54
C LEU A 117 -7.39 -12.30 3.24
N ALA A 118 -6.74 -13.28 2.62
CA ALA A 118 -6.41 -14.56 3.23
C ALA A 118 -4.99 -14.97 2.87
N SER A 119 -4.42 -15.86 3.68
CA SER A 119 -3.09 -16.42 3.47
C SER A 119 -3.17 -17.94 3.30
N PHE A 120 -2.28 -18.52 2.50
CA PHE A 120 -2.18 -19.96 2.28
C PHE A 120 -0.73 -20.42 2.47
N ASP A 121 -0.52 -21.36 3.39
CA ASP A 121 0.82 -21.82 3.81
C ASP A 121 1.38 -22.98 2.97
N GLY A 122 0.67 -23.37 1.90
CA GLY A 122 0.97 -24.54 1.08
C GLY A 122 0.08 -25.75 1.40
N ALA A 123 -0.62 -25.76 2.53
CA ALA A 123 -1.53 -26.83 2.92
C ALA A 123 -2.90 -26.33 3.35
N GLN A 124 -2.97 -25.20 4.05
CA GLN A 124 -4.18 -24.67 4.65
C GLN A 124 -4.31 -23.17 4.44
N TRP A 125 -5.55 -22.72 4.32
CA TRP A 125 -5.89 -21.32 4.36
C TRP A 125 -5.98 -20.82 5.80
N SER A 126 -5.56 -19.58 6.03
CA SER A 126 -5.98 -18.82 7.21
C SER A 126 -7.45 -18.43 7.10
N ASP A 127 -8.03 -18.01 8.23
CA ASP A 127 -9.28 -17.26 8.20
C ASP A 127 -9.12 -16.00 7.33
N ALA A 128 -10.18 -15.64 6.59
CA ALA A 128 -10.19 -14.42 5.82
C ALA A 128 -10.39 -13.22 6.75
N ILE A 129 -9.61 -12.16 6.56
CA ILE A 129 -9.81 -10.89 7.26
C ILE A 129 -10.52 -9.91 6.34
N THR A 130 -11.42 -9.11 6.90
CA THR A 130 -12.01 -7.97 6.19
C THR A 130 -11.03 -6.80 6.24
N VAL A 131 -10.59 -6.33 5.08
CA VAL A 131 -9.72 -5.16 4.93
C VAL A 131 -10.54 -3.87 4.88
N ARG A 132 -11.62 -3.86 4.10
CA ARG A 132 -12.55 -2.72 4.03
C ARG A 132 -13.91 -3.16 3.57
N GLY A 133 -14.95 -2.69 4.23
CA GLY A 133 -16.34 -2.78 3.75
C GLY A 133 -16.79 -1.44 3.18
N GLY A 134 -17.65 -1.47 2.16
CA GLY A 134 -18.23 -0.26 1.58
C GLY A 134 -19.63 -0.51 1.03
N TRP A 135 -20.40 0.57 0.91
CA TRP A 135 -21.74 0.55 0.31
C TRP A 135 -21.66 1.02 -1.14
N LEU A 136 -21.97 0.14 -2.09
CA LEU A 136 -22.02 0.42 -3.53
C LEU A 136 -20.78 1.11 -4.11
N THR A 137 -19.63 0.94 -3.48
CA THR A 137 -18.41 1.66 -3.82
C THR A 137 -17.64 0.88 -4.88
N PRO A 138 -17.53 1.36 -6.13
CA PRO A 138 -16.71 0.68 -7.13
C PRO A 138 -15.25 0.70 -6.69
N ARG A 139 -14.55 -0.42 -6.89
CA ARG A 139 -13.13 -0.57 -6.56
C ARG A 139 -12.33 -1.08 -7.74
N GLY A 140 -11.08 -0.66 -7.78
CA GLY A 140 -10.07 -1.20 -8.67
C GLY A 140 -9.55 -2.56 -8.25
N THR A 141 -8.75 -3.16 -9.12
CA THR A 141 -7.94 -4.31 -8.72
C THR A 141 -6.92 -3.88 -7.66
N PRO A 142 -6.98 -4.45 -6.44
CA PRO A 142 -5.99 -4.18 -5.41
C PRO A 142 -4.60 -4.61 -5.87
N GLN A 143 -3.58 -3.88 -5.45
CA GLN A 143 -2.18 -4.23 -5.66
C GLN A 143 -1.54 -4.53 -4.32
N ILE A 144 -0.62 -5.50 -4.33
CA ILE A 144 0.07 -5.98 -3.14
C ILE A 144 1.58 -5.85 -3.35
N ALA A 145 2.27 -5.29 -2.36
CA ALA A 145 3.71 -5.36 -2.25
C ALA A 145 4.09 -5.83 -0.85
N VAL A 146 5.28 -6.38 -0.68
CA VAL A 146 5.75 -6.88 0.63
C VAL A 146 7.03 -6.19 1.04
N THR A 147 7.09 -5.79 2.30
CA THR A 147 8.34 -5.45 3.00
C THR A 147 8.54 -6.34 4.21
N ARG A 148 9.80 -6.45 4.64
CA ARG A 148 10.18 -7.36 5.73
C ARG A 148 11.24 -6.72 6.59
N ASP A 149 11.14 -6.95 7.88
CA ASP A 149 12.25 -6.72 8.80
C ASP A 149 12.25 -7.76 9.92
N LYS A 150 13.25 -7.64 10.79
CA LYS A 150 13.33 -8.44 12.01
C LYS A 150 13.89 -7.57 13.11
N TYR A 151 13.43 -7.79 14.32
CA TYR A 151 13.88 -7.02 15.46
C TYR A 151 13.77 -7.83 16.74
N GLU A 152 14.54 -7.41 17.74
CA GLU A 152 14.54 -8.05 19.06
C GLU A 152 13.66 -7.23 20.00
N VAL A 153 12.79 -7.92 20.72
CA VAL A 153 11.97 -7.38 21.80
C VAL A 153 12.21 -8.20 23.06
N GLU A 154 12.12 -7.56 24.21
CA GLU A 154 12.18 -8.25 25.49
C GLU A 154 10.75 -8.56 25.94
N ILE A 155 10.38 -9.85 25.93
CA ILE A 155 9.08 -10.34 26.40
C ILE A 155 9.37 -11.23 27.61
N ASP A 156 8.76 -10.91 28.76
CA ASP A 156 8.97 -11.61 30.03
C ASP A 156 10.45 -11.73 30.44
N ALA A 157 11.23 -10.67 30.21
CA ALA A 157 12.68 -10.58 30.47
C ALA A 157 13.56 -11.50 29.60
N GLU A 158 13.01 -12.11 28.55
CA GLU A 158 13.74 -12.90 27.58
C GLU A 158 13.77 -12.20 26.21
N PRO A 159 14.93 -12.11 25.55
CA PRO A 159 15.01 -11.55 24.21
C PRO A 159 14.36 -12.50 23.20
N GLN A 160 13.38 -11.99 22.46
CA GLN A 160 12.72 -12.69 21.37
C GLN A 160 12.95 -11.95 20.05
N VAL A 161 13.30 -12.71 19.01
CA VAL A 161 13.40 -12.18 17.65
C VAL A 161 12.03 -12.26 17.00
N ILE A 162 11.49 -11.12 16.62
CA ILE A 162 10.24 -11.00 15.87
C ILE A 162 10.56 -10.84 14.39
N HIS A 163 9.95 -11.68 13.56
CA HIS A 163 9.97 -11.55 12.11
C HIS A 163 8.71 -10.84 11.66
N ARG A 164 8.84 -9.61 11.16
CA ARG A 164 7.69 -8.83 10.72
C ARG A 164 7.65 -8.77 9.20
N THR A 165 6.48 -9.09 8.67
CA THR A 165 6.12 -8.96 7.26
C THR A 165 5.01 -7.94 7.16
N VAL A 166 5.17 -6.94 6.30
CA VAL A 166 4.12 -5.97 6.01
C VAL A 166 3.65 -6.18 4.58
N LEU A 167 2.36 -6.48 4.44
CA LEU A 167 1.68 -6.43 3.15
C LEU A 167 1.17 -5.01 2.96
N HIS A 168 1.69 -4.35 1.94
CA HIS A 168 1.21 -3.06 1.50
C HIS A 168 0.10 -3.29 0.49
N LEU A 169 -1.10 -2.79 0.78
CA LEU A 169 -2.23 -2.86 -0.12
C LEU A 169 -2.58 -1.46 -0.62
N ALA A 170 -2.79 -1.33 -1.93
CA ALA A 170 -3.26 -0.09 -2.53
C ALA A 170 -4.30 -0.37 -3.62
N TRP A 171 -5.35 0.44 -3.69
CA TRP A 171 -6.40 0.36 -4.70
C TRP A 171 -7.02 1.73 -4.92
N TRP A 172 -7.73 1.90 -6.03
CA TRP A 172 -8.65 3.04 -6.18
C TRP A 172 -10.05 2.64 -5.74
N GLU A 173 -10.78 3.58 -5.19
CA GLU A 173 -12.17 3.44 -4.77
C GLU A 173 -12.95 4.70 -5.16
N GLY A 174 -14.15 4.54 -5.71
CA GLY A 174 -15.01 5.68 -6.00
C GLY A 174 -15.55 6.30 -4.72
N SER A 175 -15.69 7.61 -4.68
CA SER A 175 -16.30 8.34 -3.55
C SER A 175 -17.27 9.40 -4.06
N ASP A 176 -18.03 10.01 -3.14
CA ASP A 176 -18.92 11.12 -3.48
C ASP A 176 -18.14 12.32 -4.05
N ASP A 177 -16.87 12.48 -3.66
CA ASP A 177 -15.97 13.55 -4.09
C ASP A 177 -15.13 13.17 -5.33
N GLY A 178 -15.32 11.96 -5.88
CA GLY A 178 -14.59 11.44 -7.04
C GLY A 178 -13.79 10.17 -6.73
N GLU A 179 -12.89 9.80 -7.63
CA GLU A 179 -12.03 8.61 -7.45
C GLU A 179 -10.93 8.93 -6.44
N GLU A 180 -10.77 8.11 -5.40
CA GLU A 180 -9.67 8.23 -4.44
C GLU A 180 -8.78 6.99 -4.46
N VAL A 181 -7.50 7.18 -4.11
CA VAL A 181 -6.57 6.07 -3.93
C VAL A 181 -6.36 5.84 -2.45
N LEU A 182 -6.56 4.59 -2.06
CA LEU A 182 -6.51 4.12 -0.69
C LEU A 182 -5.30 3.23 -0.49
N TYR A 183 -4.77 3.26 0.73
CA TYR A 183 -3.62 2.48 1.14
C TYR A 183 -3.84 1.91 2.54
N THR A 184 -3.43 0.66 2.77
CA THR A 184 -3.36 0.10 4.12
C THR A 184 -2.17 -0.85 4.26
N PRO A 185 -1.41 -0.78 5.37
CA PRO A 185 -0.46 -1.82 5.74
C PRO A 185 -1.15 -2.91 6.57
N ILE A 186 -1.01 -4.17 6.15
CA ILE A 186 -1.40 -5.35 6.93
C ILE A 186 -0.14 -5.97 7.53
N ILE A 187 -0.11 -6.10 8.85
CA ILE A 187 1.10 -6.46 9.58
C ILE A 187 0.98 -7.88 10.11
N LEU A 188 1.98 -8.69 9.79
CA LEU A 188 2.13 -10.04 10.31
C LEU A 188 3.42 -10.15 11.10
N GLU A 189 3.34 -10.69 12.31
CA GLU A 189 4.48 -10.99 13.16
C GLU A 189 4.59 -12.49 13.35
N ASN A 190 5.74 -13.05 13.00
CA ASN A 190 5.98 -14.49 12.94
C ASN A 190 4.89 -15.25 12.15
N GLY A 191 4.37 -14.61 11.10
CA GLY A 191 3.31 -15.16 10.24
C GLY A 191 1.89 -14.96 10.78
N VAL A 192 1.71 -14.35 11.94
CA VAL A 192 0.40 -14.11 12.56
C VAL A 192 -0.02 -12.67 12.35
N TYR A 193 -1.23 -12.44 11.83
CA TYR A 193 -1.80 -11.10 11.68
C TYR A 193 -2.04 -10.45 13.04
N VAL A 194 -1.55 -9.22 13.22
CA VAL A 194 -1.59 -8.47 14.50
C VAL A 194 -2.98 -7.92 14.84
N GLY A 195 -3.96 -8.01 13.93
CA GLY A 195 -5.36 -7.74 14.26
C GLY A 195 -5.83 -6.30 14.05
N ASN A 196 -4.94 -5.35 13.75
CA ASN A 196 -5.30 -3.96 13.48
C ASN A 196 -4.70 -3.45 12.16
N HIS A 197 -5.52 -2.80 11.35
CA HIS A 197 -5.08 -2.01 10.20
C HIS A 197 -6.01 -0.81 10.02
N GLU A 198 -5.46 0.28 9.52
CA GLU A 198 -6.20 1.48 9.17
C GLU A 198 -6.07 1.72 7.66
N VAL A 199 -7.14 2.21 7.04
CA VAL A 199 -7.14 2.56 5.62
C VAL A 199 -6.96 4.07 5.49
N PHE A 200 -5.88 4.45 4.83
CA PHE A 200 -5.49 5.84 4.60
C PHE A 200 -5.90 6.28 3.19
N SER A 201 -6.51 7.46 3.09
CA SER A 201 -6.67 8.13 1.81
C SER A 201 -5.37 8.83 1.43
N MET A 202 -4.86 8.52 0.23
CA MET A 202 -3.58 9.07 -0.25
C MET A 202 -3.67 10.56 -0.62
N ALA A 203 -4.89 11.07 -0.84
CA ALA A 203 -5.15 12.50 -0.99
C ALA A 203 -4.82 13.31 0.28
N SER A 204 -4.77 12.66 1.46
CA SER A 204 -4.41 13.33 2.72
C SER A 204 -2.94 13.75 2.80
N LEU A 205 -2.08 13.25 1.89
CA LEU A 205 -0.66 13.64 1.82
C LEU A 205 -0.45 15.02 1.17
N GLU A 206 -1.53 15.72 0.81
CA GLU A 206 -1.48 17.03 0.16
C GLU A 206 -0.96 18.14 1.10
N PRO A 207 0.01 18.96 0.65
CA PRO A 207 0.26 20.25 1.28
C PRO A 207 -0.98 21.13 1.13
N ALA A 208 -1.44 21.74 2.24
CA ALA A 208 -2.58 22.64 2.21
C ALA A 208 -2.40 23.75 1.14
N GLY A 209 -3.40 23.90 0.26
CA GLY A 209 -3.43 24.97 -0.75
C GLY A 209 -2.92 24.58 -2.15
N ALA A 210 -2.79 23.29 -2.47
CA ALA A 210 -2.55 22.85 -3.84
C ALA A 210 -3.64 23.38 -4.79
N PRO A 211 -3.27 23.86 -6.00
CA PRO A 211 -4.26 24.30 -6.99
C PRO A 211 -5.15 23.12 -7.41
N GLY A 212 -6.45 23.39 -7.54
CA GLY A 212 -7.43 22.37 -7.95
C GLY A 212 -7.19 21.82 -9.36
N ALA A 213 -7.73 20.63 -9.62
CA ALA A 213 -7.54 19.88 -10.85
C ALA A 213 -7.86 20.69 -12.12
N PRO A 214 -7.00 20.69 -13.16
CA PRO A 214 -7.39 21.01 -14.52
C PRO A 214 -8.52 20.08 -15.00
N ALA A 215 -9.45 20.63 -15.80
CA ALA A 215 -10.68 19.98 -16.26
C ALA A 215 -10.52 18.79 -17.25
N LEU A 216 -9.34 18.19 -17.38
CA LEU A 216 -9.00 17.24 -18.46
C LEU A 216 -8.45 15.89 -17.97
N LEU A 217 -8.63 15.52 -16.70
CA LEU A 217 -8.22 14.20 -16.21
C LEU A 217 -9.18 13.10 -16.75
N SER A 218 -8.65 12.08 -17.42
CA SER A 218 -9.47 10.92 -17.83
C SER A 218 -9.78 10.02 -16.63
N GLU A 219 -10.97 9.42 -16.60
CA GLU A 219 -11.36 8.50 -15.50
C GLU A 219 -10.40 7.31 -15.39
N ASP A 220 -9.95 6.74 -16.51
CA ASP A 220 -9.01 5.61 -16.52
C ASP A 220 -7.66 5.97 -15.89
N LEU A 221 -7.18 7.21 -16.12
CA LEU A 221 -5.96 7.69 -15.50
C LEU A 221 -6.16 7.99 -14.01
N ALA A 222 -7.31 8.55 -13.61
CA ALA A 222 -7.65 8.77 -12.20
C ALA A 222 -7.69 7.46 -11.40
N ARG A 223 -8.10 6.36 -12.05
CA ARG A 223 -8.15 5.01 -11.49
C ARG A 223 -6.81 4.27 -11.57
N ALA A 224 -5.78 4.85 -12.18
CA ALA A 224 -4.49 4.18 -12.34
C ALA A 224 -3.70 4.22 -11.03
N VAL A 225 -3.39 3.03 -10.51
CA VAL A 225 -2.56 2.81 -9.32
C VAL A 225 -1.39 1.92 -9.71
N SER A 226 -0.24 2.11 -9.08
CA SER A 226 0.93 1.23 -9.19
C SER A 226 1.59 1.08 -7.84
N LEU A 227 1.76 -0.14 -7.37
CA LEU A 227 2.39 -0.47 -6.10
C LEU A 227 3.47 -1.51 -6.36
N ARG A 228 4.70 -1.21 -5.94
CA ARG A 228 5.83 -2.11 -6.14
C ARG A 228 6.80 -2.07 -4.98
N SER A 229 7.48 -3.18 -4.72
CA SER A 229 8.65 -3.17 -3.84
C SER A 229 9.75 -2.28 -4.44
N GLY A 230 10.43 -1.54 -3.56
CA GLY A 230 11.64 -0.81 -3.86
C GLY A 230 12.85 -1.74 -4.00
N ARG A 231 14.02 -1.16 -4.25
CA ARG A 231 15.26 -1.90 -4.55
C ARG A 231 15.71 -2.87 -3.46
N ASP A 232 15.40 -2.57 -2.21
CA ASP A 232 15.86 -3.28 -1.01
C ASP A 232 14.80 -4.23 -0.41
N ALA A 233 13.57 -4.23 -0.93
CA ALA A 233 12.41 -4.86 -0.28
C ALA A 233 12.16 -4.38 1.17
N GLU A 234 12.74 -3.25 1.57
CA GLU A 234 12.46 -2.53 2.83
C GLU A 234 11.58 -1.29 2.58
N THR A 235 11.36 -0.97 1.30
CA THR A 235 10.52 0.13 0.85
C THR A 235 9.50 -0.33 -0.17
N VAL A 236 8.42 0.42 -0.29
CA VAL A 236 7.43 0.30 -1.36
C VAL A 236 7.28 1.64 -2.05
N MET A 237 7.15 1.61 -3.38
CA MET A 237 6.81 2.77 -4.19
C MET A 237 5.34 2.66 -4.57
N LEU A 238 4.57 3.68 -4.21
CA LEU A 238 3.17 3.85 -4.58
C LEU A 238 3.04 5.03 -5.54
N GLY A 239 2.63 4.74 -6.76
CA GLY A 239 2.32 5.70 -7.81
C GLY A 239 0.83 5.77 -8.03
N PHE A 240 0.28 6.97 -8.06
CA PHE A 240 -1.15 7.18 -8.24
C PHE A 240 -1.45 8.55 -8.82
N VAL A 241 -2.70 8.76 -9.21
CA VAL A 241 -3.19 10.06 -9.64
C VAL A 241 -4.12 10.62 -8.58
N ASP A 242 -3.79 11.79 -8.08
CA ASP A 242 -4.68 12.55 -7.21
C ASP A 242 -5.74 13.23 -8.07
N SER A 243 -7.00 12.80 -7.96
CA SER A 243 -8.11 13.31 -8.76
C SER A 243 -8.49 14.75 -8.41
N LEU A 244 -8.21 15.20 -7.17
CA LEU A 244 -8.54 16.55 -6.71
C LEU A 244 -7.56 17.59 -7.25
N THR A 245 -6.29 17.21 -7.42
CA THR A 245 -5.23 18.12 -7.91
C THR A 245 -4.75 17.80 -9.33
N ALA A 246 -5.26 16.70 -9.93
CA ALA A 246 -4.80 16.08 -11.16
C ALA A 246 -3.27 16.02 -11.23
N GLN A 247 -2.64 15.51 -10.17
CA GLN A 247 -1.21 15.26 -10.11
C GLN A 247 -0.94 13.77 -10.13
N VAL A 248 0.01 13.33 -10.96
CA VAL A 248 0.64 12.02 -10.79
C VAL A 248 1.67 12.14 -9.68
N ARG A 249 1.48 11.34 -8.63
CA ARG A 249 2.34 11.32 -7.45
C ARG A 249 3.06 10.00 -7.35
N THR A 250 4.25 10.04 -6.78
CA THR A 250 4.92 8.83 -6.30
C THR A 250 5.35 9.02 -4.86
N VAL A 251 5.03 8.03 -4.04
CA VAL A 251 5.25 8.02 -2.60
C VAL A 251 6.13 6.82 -2.27
N GLU A 252 7.24 7.08 -1.59
CA GLU A 252 8.03 6.08 -0.90
C GLU A 252 7.36 5.79 0.45
N ILE A 253 7.04 4.52 0.69
CA ILE A 253 6.50 4.03 1.93
C ILE A 253 7.55 3.13 2.57
N ARG A 254 7.94 3.45 3.79
CA ARG A 254 8.92 2.68 4.56
C ARG A 254 8.36 2.32 5.93
N PRO A 255 8.20 1.03 6.26
CA PRO A 255 8.03 0.62 7.64
C PRO A 255 9.26 1.03 8.45
N THR A 256 9.03 1.69 9.58
CA THR A 256 10.08 2.05 10.51
C THR A 256 10.60 0.76 11.15
N PRO A 257 11.92 0.48 11.09
CA PRO A 257 12.47 -0.75 11.64
C PRO A 257 12.12 -0.90 13.12
N GLY A 258 11.79 -2.12 13.55
CA GLY A 258 11.32 -2.37 14.92
C GLY A 258 12.19 -1.78 16.05
N PRO A 259 13.55 -1.81 15.98
CA PRO A 259 14.37 -1.21 17.04
C PRO A 259 14.21 0.31 17.08
N LEU A 260 13.99 0.96 15.93
CA LEU A 260 13.76 2.40 15.86
C LEU A 260 12.37 2.78 16.37
N SER A 261 11.34 1.97 16.06
CA SER A 261 10.00 2.14 16.65
C SER A 261 10.03 2.02 18.17
N SER A 262 10.77 1.05 18.72
CA SER A 262 10.93 0.89 20.17
C SER A 262 11.62 2.09 20.82
N VAL A 263 12.67 2.65 20.19
CA VAL A 263 13.32 3.87 20.68
C VAL A 263 12.37 5.06 20.64
N ALA A 264 11.61 5.21 19.56
CA ALA A 264 10.68 6.33 19.36
C ALA A 264 9.54 6.30 20.40
N ASP A 265 8.96 5.13 20.64
CA ASP A 265 7.91 4.92 21.63
C ASP A 265 8.43 5.10 23.07
N GLY A 266 9.57 4.47 23.41
CA GLY A 266 10.19 4.63 24.73
C GLY A 266 10.60 6.09 25.02
N LEU A 267 11.11 6.81 24.01
CA LEU A 267 11.43 8.22 24.11
C LEU A 267 10.17 9.05 24.39
N ARG A 268 9.09 8.78 23.66
CA ARG A 268 7.83 9.48 23.82
C ARG A 268 7.30 9.32 25.25
N ALA A 269 7.24 8.08 25.74
CA ALA A 269 6.82 7.77 27.11
C ALA A 269 7.66 8.53 28.14
N GLN A 270 8.98 8.56 27.97
CA GLN A 270 9.90 9.24 28.88
C GLN A 270 9.74 10.76 28.86
N ILE A 271 9.48 11.38 27.71
CA ILE A 271 9.24 12.83 27.61
C ILE A 271 7.93 13.20 28.28
N ILE A 272 6.87 12.40 28.12
CA ILE A 272 5.58 12.63 28.80
C ILE A 272 5.78 12.53 30.32
N GLU A 273 6.46 11.49 30.79
CA GLU A 273 6.73 11.29 32.21
C GLU A 273 7.55 12.46 32.79
N LEU A 274 8.72 12.76 32.24
CA LEU A 274 9.60 13.82 32.76
C LEU A 274 9.00 15.22 32.55
N GLY A 275 8.34 15.45 31.42
CA GLY A 275 7.70 16.72 31.10
C GLY A 275 6.51 17.02 32.01
N SER A 276 5.79 16.00 32.47
CA SER A 276 4.70 16.17 33.45
C SER A 276 5.21 16.61 34.83
N LEU A 277 6.48 16.36 35.14
CA LEU A 277 7.13 16.76 36.39
C LEU A 277 7.76 18.16 36.31
N ALA A 278 7.94 18.71 35.10
CA ALA A 278 8.53 20.03 34.90
C ALA A 278 7.49 21.13 35.14
N ALA A 279 7.82 22.11 35.98
CA ALA A 279 7.00 23.29 36.18
C ALA A 279 7.19 24.31 35.04
N PRO A 280 6.17 25.14 34.73
CA PRO A 280 6.34 26.26 33.80
C PRO A 280 7.50 27.18 34.24
N GLY A 281 8.50 27.32 33.38
CA GLY A 281 9.71 28.13 33.66
C GLY A 281 10.92 27.34 34.18
N ASP A 282 10.81 26.01 34.32
CA ASP A 282 11.96 25.15 34.62
C ASP A 282 13.01 25.20 33.49
N ASP A 283 14.26 24.95 33.86
CA ASP A 283 15.39 24.95 32.92
C ASP A 283 15.32 23.73 31.98
N LEU A 284 14.78 23.95 30.78
CA LEU A 284 14.68 22.93 29.73
C LEU A 284 16.04 22.33 29.34
N GLN A 285 17.17 22.96 29.67
CA GLN A 285 18.49 22.36 29.47
C GLN A 285 18.70 21.11 30.33
N ILE A 286 18.16 21.11 31.55
CA ILE A 286 18.23 19.96 32.46
C ILE A 286 17.38 18.82 31.88
N LEU A 287 16.14 19.12 31.50
CA LEU A 287 15.24 18.16 30.88
C LEU A 287 15.83 17.59 29.57
N ALA A 288 16.35 18.45 28.70
CA ALA A 288 17.01 18.02 27.45
C ALA A 288 18.21 17.11 27.72
N THR A 289 19.02 17.40 28.74
CA THR A 289 20.17 16.57 29.13
C THR A 289 19.73 15.19 29.64
N GLN A 290 18.64 15.12 30.41
CA GLN A 290 18.06 13.86 30.86
C GLN A 290 17.53 13.05 29.68
N ILE A 291 16.67 13.65 28.84
CA ILE A 291 16.09 12.99 27.66
C ILE A 291 17.19 12.49 26.73
N ARG A 292 18.26 13.27 26.51
CA ARG A 292 19.40 12.83 25.71
C ARG A 292 19.99 11.50 26.22
N ARG A 293 20.20 11.37 27.53
CA ARG A 293 20.74 10.14 28.14
C ARG A 293 19.80 8.97 27.94
N GLU A 294 18.50 9.22 28.03
CA GLU A 294 17.48 8.19 27.81
C GLU A 294 17.45 7.73 26.34
N VAL A 295 17.59 8.65 25.37
CA VAL A 295 17.76 8.26 23.96
C VAL A 295 19.01 7.41 23.77
N GLU A 296 20.14 7.75 24.40
CA GLU A 296 21.37 6.95 24.34
C GLU A 296 21.15 5.54 24.93
N LEU A 297 20.42 5.43 26.05
CA LEU A 297 20.10 4.17 26.72
C LEU A 297 19.15 3.30 25.89
N LEU A 298 18.02 3.84 25.46
CA LEU A 298 17.03 3.17 24.61
C LEU A 298 17.68 2.70 23.31
N SER A 299 18.43 3.58 22.64
CA SER A 299 19.12 3.23 21.40
C SER A 299 20.20 2.16 21.60
N ASN A 300 20.81 2.09 22.79
CA ASN A 300 21.76 1.03 23.12
C ASN A 300 21.07 -0.31 23.33
N ARG A 301 19.91 -0.34 23.98
CA ARG A 301 19.07 -1.54 24.12
C ARG A 301 18.56 -2.04 22.77
N ALA A 302 18.19 -1.12 21.88
CA ALA A 302 17.81 -1.39 20.50
C ALA A 302 18.99 -1.76 19.57
N HIS A 303 20.20 -1.97 20.12
CA HIS A 303 21.41 -2.35 19.39
C HIS A 303 21.77 -1.44 18.19
N LEU A 304 21.36 -0.17 18.22
CA LEU A 304 21.70 0.78 17.15
C LEU A 304 23.20 1.09 17.14
N ASN A 305 23.75 1.34 15.95
CA ASN A 305 25.16 1.71 15.77
C ASN A 305 25.53 2.93 16.64
N PRO A 306 26.65 2.91 17.39
CA PRO A 306 27.01 3.99 18.30
C PRO A 306 26.98 5.40 17.70
N GLY A 307 27.39 5.57 16.45
CA GLY A 307 27.35 6.86 15.76
C GLY A 307 25.92 7.37 15.52
N VAL A 308 25.01 6.47 15.13
CA VAL A 308 23.57 6.75 14.97
C VAL A 308 22.97 7.15 16.33
N ARG A 309 23.29 6.43 17.40
CA ARG A 309 22.80 6.74 18.76
C ARG A 309 23.17 8.14 19.21
N SER A 310 24.46 8.49 19.13
CA SER A 310 24.94 9.80 19.54
C SER A 310 24.35 10.91 18.70
N TYR A 311 24.16 10.67 17.40
CA TYR A 311 23.52 11.63 16.50
C TYR A 311 22.04 11.85 16.88
N LEU A 312 21.25 10.79 17.02
CA LEU A 312 19.83 10.88 17.42
C LEU A 312 19.67 11.60 18.76
N ALA A 313 20.43 11.20 19.77
CA ALA A 313 20.40 11.80 21.09
C ALA A 313 20.72 13.31 21.04
N GLN A 314 21.70 13.70 20.21
CA GLN A 314 22.09 15.10 20.06
C GLN A 314 21.02 15.93 19.33
N GLN A 315 20.29 15.36 18.37
CA GLN A 315 19.20 16.05 17.68
C GLN A 315 17.97 16.20 18.57
N VAL A 316 17.61 15.16 19.32
CA VAL A 316 16.53 15.25 20.33
C VAL A 316 16.87 16.26 21.41
N TYR A 317 18.11 16.29 21.90
CA TYR A 317 18.57 17.33 22.83
C TYR A 317 18.32 18.74 22.29
N ARG A 318 18.70 19.00 21.02
CA ARG A 318 18.51 20.31 20.40
C ARG A 318 17.04 20.69 20.25
N LEU A 319 16.20 19.72 19.89
CA LEU A 319 14.75 19.93 19.81
C LEU A 319 14.20 20.35 21.18
N VAL A 320 14.46 19.57 22.22
CA VAL A 320 13.93 19.85 23.57
C VAL A 320 14.49 21.16 24.14
N ALA A 321 15.80 21.38 24.01
CA ALA A 321 16.46 22.58 24.51
C ALA A 321 16.04 23.87 23.75
N GLY A 322 15.52 23.72 22.53
CA GLY A 322 15.05 24.83 21.69
C GLY A 322 13.55 25.12 21.83
N THR A 323 12.79 24.27 22.53
CA THR A 323 11.37 24.50 22.81
C THR A 323 11.19 25.71 23.73
N ASP A 324 10.16 26.52 23.49
CA ASP A 324 9.79 27.63 24.38
C ASP A 324 9.16 27.06 25.68
N PRO A 325 9.75 27.29 26.87
CA PRO A 325 9.19 26.82 28.13
C PRO A 325 7.76 27.33 28.40
N ALA A 326 7.39 28.51 27.87
CA ALA A 326 6.09 29.11 28.10
C ALA A 326 4.95 28.42 27.32
N SER A 327 5.29 27.70 26.25
CA SER A 327 4.33 26.96 25.41
C SER A 327 4.55 25.45 25.48
N LEU A 328 5.19 24.95 26.54
CA LEU A 328 5.51 23.54 26.67
C LEU A 328 4.23 22.71 26.83
N ASP A 329 3.93 21.92 25.80
CA ASP A 329 3.03 20.78 25.88
C ASP A 329 3.88 19.50 25.80
N PRO A 330 4.01 18.74 26.91
CA PRO A 330 4.79 17.51 26.94
C PRO A 330 4.36 16.49 25.88
N SER A 331 3.07 16.43 25.55
CA SER A 331 2.56 15.46 24.57
C SER A 331 3.00 15.85 23.16
N ALA A 332 2.80 17.12 22.78
CA ALA A 332 3.24 17.62 21.49
C ALA A 332 4.76 17.55 21.32
N LEU A 333 5.54 17.82 22.38
CA LEU A 333 6.99 17.69 22.37
C LEU A 333 7.42 16.22 22.22
N ALA A 334 6.76 15.30 22.93
CA ALA A 334 7.03 13.87 22.85
C ALA A 334 6.75 13.33 21.44
N ASP A 335 5.63 13.72 20.83
CA ASP A 335 5.28 13.37 19.45
C ASP A 335 6.30 13.96 18.46
N ALA A 336 6.70 15.22 18.63
CA ALA A 336 7.72 15.85 17.79
C ALA A 336 9.09 15.15 17.89
N ALA A 337 9.50 14.76 19.09
CA ALA A 337 10.78 14.08 19.33
C ALA A 337 10.77 12.63 18.79
N SER A 338 9.67 11.90 19.01
CA SER A 338 9.46 10.57 18.45
C SER A 338 9.51 10.60 16.92
N ASN A 339 8.75 11.51 16.29
CA ASN A 339 8.76 11.71 14.84
C ASN A 339 10.15 12.09 14.31
N LEU A 340 10.90 12.93 15.03
CA LEU A 340 12.27 13.28 14.67
C LEU A 340 13.20 12.06 14.68
N VAL A 341 13.09 11.18 15.69
CA VAL A 341 13.87 9.93 15.75
C VAL A 341 13.54 9.02 14.58
N VAL A 342 12.25 8.84 14.28
CA VAL A 342 11.78 8.03 13.15
C VAL A 342 12.30 8.59 11.82
N GLU A 343 12.15 9.90 11.60
CA GLU A 343 12.58 10.56 10.37
C GLU A 343 14.09 10.44 10.17
N LEU A 344 14.89 10.80 11.18
CA LEU A 344 16.35 10.74 11.12
C LEU A 344 16.86 9.30 11.01
N GLY A 345 16.27 8.36 11.76
CA GLY A 345 16.65 6.96 11.70
C GLY A 345 16.37 6.36 10.32
N ASN A 346 15.20 6.64 9.73
CA ASN A 346 14.88 6.22 8.37
C ASN A 346 15.81 6.87 7.31
N GLN A 347 16.23 8.13 7.51
CA GLN A 347 17.23 8.78 6.65
C GLN A 347 18.60 8.10 6.74
N LEU A 348 19.04 7.74 7.94
CA LEU A 348 20.33 7.11 8.20
C LEU A 348 20.40 5.66 7.69
N LEU A 349 19.28 4.93 7.74
CA LEU A 349 19.22 3.54 7.29
C LEU A 349 19.05 3.41 5.76
N GLY A 350 18.38 4.36 5.12
CA GLY A 350 18.05 4.28 3.69
C GLY A 350 19.15 4.63 2.69
N ASP A 351 20.42 4.67 3.10
CA ASP A 351 21.58 5.04 2.28
C ASP A 351 21.48 6.43 1.60
N ARG A 352 20.57 7.29 2.09
CA ARG A 352 20.22 8.58 1.50
C ARG A 352 20.44 9.71 2.50
N LEU A 353 21.71 9.97 2.82
CA LEU A 353 22.17 11.27 3.35
C LEU A 353 22.18 12.35 2.25
N VAL A 354 21.23 12.30 1.31
CA VAL A 354 21.13 13.32 0.27
C VAL A 354 20.52 14.54 0.94
N ASN A 355 21.38 15.52 1.24
CA ASN A 355 21.01 16.92 1.46
C ASN A 355 20.31 17.44 0.20
N VAL A 356 19.07 17.01 -0.07
CA VAL A 356 18.20 17.73 -0.99
C VAL A 356 17.77 18.97 -0.21
N ALA A 357 18.41 20.10 -0.50
CA ALA A 357 17.95 21.39 -0.06
C ALA A 357 16.49 21.57 -0.51
N GLY A 358 15.55 21.48 0.43
CA GLY A 358 14.11 21.39 0.18
C GLY A 358 13.46 20.08 0.67
N SER A 359 13.92 19.52 1.80
CA SER A 359 13.53 18.19 2.31
C SER A 359 12.03 17.90 2.16
N LEU A 360 11.70 16.92 1.34
CA LEU A 360 10.38 16.29 1.32
C LEU A 360 10.22 15.60 2.69
N ARG A 361 9.62 16.33 3.64
CA ARG A 361 9.36 15.84 4.99
C ARG A 361 8.48 14.61 4.89
N ALA A 362 8.88 13.54 5.57
CA ALA A 362 8.03 12.35 5.62
C ALA A 362 6.82 12.65 6.51
N GLN A 363 5.63 12.26 6.05
CA GLN A 363 4.49 12.10 6.91
C GLN A 363 4.65 10.77 7.66
N ILE A 364 4.52 10.83 8.98
CA ILE A 364 4.57 9.65 9.82
C ILE A 364 3.14 9.21 10.09
N ILE A 365 2.82 7.97 9.71
CA ILE A 365 1.59 7.30 10.12
C ILE A 365 1.93 6.23 11.15
N GLU A 366 0.96 5.91 11.98
CA GLU A 366 1.15 4.98 13.07
C GLU A 366 -0.08 4.09 13.21
N LEU A 367 0.16 2.80 13.36
CA LEU A 367 -0.85 1.80 13.63
C LEU A 367 -0.66 1.23 15.04
N GLY A 368 -1.77 1.03 15.74
CA GLY A 368 -1.81 0.50 17.09
C GLY A 368 -2.30 1.54 18.11
N ASP A 369 -2.90 1.07 19.19
CA ASP A 369 -3.32 1.93 20.29
C ASP A 369 -2.15 2.14 21.26
N ARG A 370 -1.62 3.37 21.28
CA ARG A 370 -0.56 3.82 22.19
C ARG A 370 -0.98 3.79 23.67
N THR A 371 -2.26 3.62 23.99
CA THR A 371 -2.80 3.85 25.33
C THR A 371 -3.00 2.60 26.19
N GLY A 372 -2.78 1.38 25.66
CA GLY A 372 -3.06 0.17 26.45
C GLY A 372 -2.43 -1.16 26.02
N GLY A 373 -1.62 -1.22 24.96
CA GLY A 373 -0.96 -2.45 24.50
C GLY A 373 0.46 -2.64 25.08
N GLN A 374 0.90 -3.90 25.25
CA GLN A 374 2.32 -4.22 25.48
C GLN A 374 3.15 -4.16 24.19
N GLU A 375 2.51 -4.11 23.03
CA GLU A 375 3.19 -4.12 21.73
C GLU A 375 3.52 -2.70 21.26
N PRO A 376 4.75 -2.47 20.78
CA PRO A 376 5.14 -1.15 20.28
C PRO A 376 4.34 -0.81 19.01
N PRO A 377 4.01 0.48 18.81
CA PRO A 377 3.26 0.88 17.63
C PRO A 377 4.04 0.61 16.34
N HIS A 378 3.30 0.31 15.29
CA HIS A 378 3.88 0.12 13.96
C HIS A 378 3.88 1.45 13.21
N ILE A 379 5.06 1.99 13.00
CA ILE A 379 5.24 3.34 12.44
C ILE A 379 5.68 3.22 10.98
N PHE A 380 5.10 4.02 10.09
CA PHE A 380 5.51 4.10 8.70
C PHE A 380 5.86 5.54 8.33
N ALA A 381 6.93 5.70 7.56
CA ALA A 381 7.29 6.97 6.94
C ALA A 381 6.81 6.97 5.49
N LEU A 382 5.94 7.92 5.16
CA LEU A 382 5.43 8.19 3.82
C LEU A 382 6.09 9.45 3.29
N ARG A 383 6.80 9.35 2.17
CA ARG A 383 7.50 10.47 1.56
C ARG A 383 7.07 10.61 0.12
N VAL A 384 6.42 11.72 -0.22
CA VAL A 384 6.20 12.10 -1.62
C VAL A 384 7.57 12.32 -2.26
N LEU A 385 7.91 11.51 -3.26
CA LEU A 385 9.18 11.57 -4.00
C LEU A 385 9.08 12.46 -5.23
N SER A 386 7.93 12.40 -5.90
CA SER A 386 7.63 13.21 -7.06
C SER A 386 6.15 13.56 -7.10
N SER A 387 5.85 14.74 -7.64
CA SER A 387 4.51 15.21 -7.95
C SER A 387 4.60 16.03 -9.22
N ARG A 388 3.76 15.71 -10.20
CA ARG A 388 3.75 16.39 -11.51
C ARG A 388 2.34 16.40 -12.09
N PRO A 389 1.98 17.40 -12.90
CA PRO A 389 0.65 17.44 -13.51
C PRO A 389 0.36 16.14 -14.27
N ALA A 390 -0.85 15.61 -14.14
CA ALA A 390 -1.25 14.43 -14.90
C ALA A 390 -1.15 14.70 -16.41
N PRO A 391 -0.62 13.76 -17.20
CA PRO A 391 -0.57 13.92 -18.65
C PRO A 391 -1.99 13.86 -19.21
N ILE A 392 -2.21 14.50 -20.35
CA ILE A 392 -3.48 14.35 -21.07
C ILE A 392 -3.47 12.98 -21.74
N THR A 393 -4.41 12.13 -21.34
CA THR A 393 -4.61 10.79 -21.88
C THR A 393 -5.98 10.66 -22.54
N PRO A 394 -6.13 9.79 -23.54
CA PRO A 394 -7.47 9.44 -24.03
C PRO A 394 -8.28 8.71 -22.95
N ALA A 395 -9.59 8.61 -23.16
CA ALA A 395 -10.46 7.74 -22.37
C ALA A 395 -10.22 6.28 -22.79
N ALA A 396 -9.19 5.68 -22.20
CA ALA A 396 -8.73 4.34 -22.51
C ALA A 396 -8.04 3.71 -21.28
N PRO A 397 -8.06 2.36 -21.16
CA PRO A 397 -7.32 1.63 -20.15
C PRO A 397 -5.91 2.16 -19.91
N THR A 398 -5.64 2.62 -18.71
CA THR A 398 -4.38 3.30 -18.35
C THR A 398 -3.63 2.53 -17.27
N SER A 399 -2.30 2.52 -17.36
CA SER A 399 -1.40 1.86 -16.41
C SER A 399 -0.26 2.80 -16.03
N LEU A 400 0.15 2.73 -14.76
CA LEU A 400 1.30 3.43 -14.22
C LEU A 400 2.45 2.44 -13.99
N PHE A 401 3.64 2.83 -14.43
CA PHE A 401 4.88 2.09 -14.21
C PHE A 401 5.85 3.00 -13.46
N LEU A 402 6.47 2.49 -12.41
CA LEU A 402 7.36 3.27 -11.55
C LEU A 402 8.77 2.74 -11.68
N SER A 403 9.76 3.60 -11.57
CA SER A 403 11.16 3.20 -11.33
C SER A 403 11.32 2.55 -9.95
N SER A 404 12.41 1.80 -9.79
CA SER A 404 12.74 1.13 -8.51
C SER A 404 12.95 2.11 -7.34
N ASP A 405 13.21 3.37 -7.65
CA ASP A 405 13.46 4.44 -6.68
C ASP A 405 12.32 5.46 -6.58
N GLY A 406 11.26 5.27 -7.36
CA GLY A 406 10.03 6.06 -7.38
C GLY A 406 10.15 7.49 -7.93
N ARG A 407 11.29 7.88 -8.52
CA ARG A 407 11.47 9.24 -9.06
C ARG A 407 10.94 9.37 -10.48
N GLU A 408 11.09 8.30 -11.24
CA GLU A 408 10.63 8.21 -12.61
C GLU A 408 9.34 7.40 -12.71
N VAL A 409 8.44 7.89 -13.56
CA VAL A 409 7.10 7.32 -13.79
C VAL A 409 6.83 7.29 -15.29
N LEU A 410 6.19 6.23 -15.75
CA LEU A 410 5.69 6.09 -17.10
C LEU A 410 4.18 5.87 -17.03
N VAL A 411 3.42 6.62 -17.83
CA VAL A 411 1.97 6.47 -17.99
C VAL A 411 1.72 5.88 -19.36
N ALA A 412 1.04 4.74 -19.42
CA ALA A 412 0.69 4.08 -20.68
C ALA A 412 -0.82 3.91 -20.81
N TRP A 413 -1.34 4.02 -22.03
CA TRP A 413 -2.75 3.82 -22.33
C TRP A 413 -2.94 2.94 -23.57
N GLN A 414 -3.93 2.06 -23.50
CA GLN A 414 -4.21 1.09 -24.55
C GLN A 414 -5.08 1.68 -25.66
N GLY A 415 -4.56 1.76 -26.89
CA GLY A 415 -5.35 1.98 -28.10
C GLY A 415 -5.68 0.66 -28.81
N GLU A 416 -6.39 0.74 -29.94
CA GLU A 416 -6.79 -0.44 -30.73
C GLU A 416 -5.60 -1.22 -31.28
N GLU A 417 -4.63 -0.53 -31.90
CA GLU A 417 -3.46 -1.15 -32.55
C GLU A 417 -2.12 -0.65 -31.97
N ARG A 418 -2.17 0.07 -30.84
CA ARG A 418 -0.97 0.62 -30.22
C ARG A 418 -1.13 0.80 -28.71
N LEU A 419 -0.02 0.68 -27.98
CA LEU A 419 0.10 1.10 -26.59
C LEU A 419 0.85 2.44 -26.56
N GLY A 420 0.12 3.54 -26.36
CA GLY A 420 0.70 4.88 -26.22
C GLY A 420 1.28 5.07 -24.82
N TYR A 421 2.35 5.85 -24.69
CA TYR A 421 2.92 6.16 -23.39
C TYR A 421 3.68 7.48 -23.36
N VAL A 422 3.80 8.06 -22.17
CA VAL A 422 4.71 9.16 -21.85
C VAL A 422 5.55 8.82 -20.64
N GLU A 423 6.71 9.44 -20.55
CA GLU A 423 7.67 9.24 -19.47
C GLU A 423 7.88 10.54 -18.72
N SER A 424 8.16 10.44 -17.44
CA SER A 424 8.55 11.61 -16.66
C SER A 424 9.83 12.23 -17.20
N ALA A 425 9.80 13.55 -17.42
CA ALA A 425 10.95 14.33 -17.87
C ALA A 425 10.98 15.68 -17.13
N GLY A 426 11.89 15.81 -16.16
CA GLY A 426 11.91 16.97 -15.25
C GLY A 426 10.60 17.09 -14.46
N ASP A 427 9.97 18.27 -14.51
CA ASP A 427 8.69 18.56 -13.85
C ASP A 427 7.46 18.18 -14.71
N GLY A 428 7.68 17.60 -15.91
CA GLY A 428 6.61 17.28 -16.86
C GLY A 428 6.78 15.91 -17.50
N TRP A 429 6.37 15.81 -18.77
CA TRP A 429 6.33 14.58 -19.54
C TRP A 429 7.17 14.70 -20.82
N SER A 430 7.67 13.56 -21.28
CA SER A 430 8.24 13.42 -22.63
C SER A 430 7.18 13.64 -23.70
N ASP A 431 7.61 13.73 -24.95
CA ASP A 431 6.72 13.52 -26.09
C ASP A 431 6.09 12.13 -26.02
N GLU A 432 4.88 11.99 -26.59
CA GLU A 432 4.18 10.70 -26.69
C GLU A 432 4.99 9.72 -27.55
N ALA A 433 5.19 8.53 -27.03
CA ALA A 433 5.73 7.39 -27.74
C ALA A 433 4.69 6.26 -27.81
N SER A 434 4.93 5.24 -28.65
CA SER A 434 4.01 4.12 -28.74
C SER A 434 4.69 2.81 -29.13
N LEU A 435 4.14 1.70 -28.65
CA LEU A 435 4.45 0.34 -29.11
C LEU A 435 3.30 -0.17 -30.00
N GLY A 436 3.62 -0.77 -31.15
CA GLY A 436 2.62 -1.36 -32.04
C GLY A 436 2.06 -2.67 -31.47
N LEU A 437 0.74 -2.80 -31.44
CA LEU A 437 0.02 -4.01 -31.02
C LEU A 437 -0.58 -4.70 -32.25
N GLY A 438 -0.64 -6.03 -32.24
CA GLY A 438 -1.34 -6.79 -33.28
C GLY A 438 -0.64 -8.09 -33.69
N PRO A 439 -1.14 -8.77 -34.73
CA PRO A 439 -0.64 -10.09 -35.15
C PRO A 439 0.84 -10.11 -35.55
N ASP A 440 1.30 -9.02 -36.16
CA ASP A 440 2.70 -8.82 -36.58
C ASP A 440 3.50 -8.02 -35.53
N GLY A 441 2.87 -7.63 -34.42
CA GLY A 441 3.42 -6.77 -33.39
C GLY A 441 3.56 -7.49 -32.05
N LEU A 442 3.52 -6.71 -30.97
CA LEU A 442 3.50 -7.24 -29.62
C LEU A 442 2.07 -7.58 -29.23
N ASP A 443 1.88 -8.65 -28.44
CA ASP A 443 0.69 -8.75 -27.62
C ASP A 443 0.75 -7.72 -26.48
N LEU A 444 -0.41 -7.40 -25.91
CA LEU A 444 -0.52 -6.38 -24.85
C LEU A 444 0.36 -6.72 -23.65
N GLY A 445 0.42 -7.98 -23.23
CA GLY A 445 1.22 -8.41 -22.08
C GLY A 445 2.71 -8.19 -22.30
N ALA A 446 3.23 -8.58 -23.47
CA ALA A 446 4.61 -8.34 -23.86
C ALA A 446 4.94 -6.84 -23.92
N ALA A 447 4.01 -6.03 -24.46
CA ALA A 447 4.19 -4.58 -24.51
C ALA A 447 4.23 -3.94 -23.10
N LEU A 448 3.30 -4.31 -22.20
CA LEU A 448 3.32 -3.85 -20.81
C LEU A 448 4.58 -4.31 -20.07
N HIS A 449 5.06 -5.52 -20.32
CA HIS A 449 6.31 -6.02 -19.74
C HIS A 449 7.53 -5.21 -20.18
N ILE A 450 7.60 -4.84 -21.46
CA ILE A 450 8.67 -3.95 -21.98
C ILE A 450 8.63 -2.59 -21.27
N LEU A 451 7.45 -2.01 -21.08
CA LEU A 451 7.31 -0.72 -20.38
C LEU A 451 7.68 -0.83 -18.89
N GLN A 452 7.34 -1.94 -18.23
CA GLN A 452 7.78 -2.23 -16.86
C GLN A 452 9.31 -2.29 -16.76
N GLN A 453 9.97 -3.08 -17.62
CA GLN A 453 11.44 -3.17 -17.65
C GLN A 453 12.09 -1.81 -17.94
N ARG A 454 11.47 -1.04 -18.83
CA ARG A 454 11.94 0.30 -19.18
C ARG A 454 11.85 1.26 -18.00
N ALA A 455 10.75 1.26 -17.27
CA ALA A 455 10.61 2.06 -16.05
C ALA A 455 11.63 1.63 -14.98
N GLU A 456 11.94 0.34 -14.88
CA GLU A 456 12.94 -0.20 -13.93
C GLU A 456 14.39 0.13 -14.26
N SER A 457 14.71 0.23 -15.55
CA SER A 457 16.08 0.50 -16.03
C SER A 457 16.54 1.94 -15.86
N ARG A 458 15.64 2.81 -15.41
CA ARG A 458 15.84 4.25 -15.20
C ARG A 458 15.97 4.50 -13.71
#